data_AF-A0A0C9WRH1-F1
#
_entry.id   AF-A0A0C9WRH1-F1
#
_cell.length_a   1.000
_cell.length_b   1.000
_cell.length_c   1.000
_cell.angle_alpha   90.00
_cell.angle_beta   90.00
_cell.angle_gamma   90.00
#
_symmetry.space_group_name_H-M   'P 1'
#
loop_
_entity.id
_entity.type
_entity.pdbx_description
1 polymer ?
#
loop_
_entity_poly.entity_id
_entity_poly.type
_entity_poly.pdbx_seq_one_letter_code
_entity_poly.pdbx_strand_id
1 'polypeptide(L)'
;MSTVTVPDCLPTPRPDHRSTRRPSSKLGVFLWRRRMWFESTFVLSMLEPWEKFLMLTIFTILFVLVVTGLFKYLPHHLVIMRGRAMYYLWGQEGDERILWQWLGLASGDTGKDHYAGGLLGEL
;
A
#
# COMPACT_ATOMS: atom_id res chain seq x y z
N MET A 1 39.17 33.14 55.44
CA MET A 1 37.98 32.28 55.23
C MET A 1 37.32 32.69 53.93
N SER A 2 37.55 31.95 52.85
CA SER A 2 36.92 32.20 51.56
C SER A 2 35.54 31.52 51.54
N THR A 3 34.49 32.33 51.43
CA THR A 3 33.10 31.87 51.34
C THR A 3 32.83 31.30 49.94
N VAL A 4 32.62 29.99 49.86
CA VAL A 4 32.24 29.30 48.61
C VAL A 4 30.75 29.52 48.37
N THR A 5 30.41 30.37 47.41
CA THR A 5 29.04 30.55 46.90
C THR A 5 28.72 29.40 45.94
N VAL A 6 27.87 28.47 46.39
CA VAL A 6 27.32 27.42 45.52
C VAL A 6 26.20 28.03 44.68
N PRO A 7 26.26 27.95 43.34
CA PRO A 7 25.21 28.50 42.48
C PRO A 7 23.89 27.72 42.62
N ASP A 8 22.76 28.44 42.70
CA ASP A 8 21.42 27.89 42.89
C ASP A 8 20.93 26.99 41.74
N CYS A 9 21.52 27.10 40.55
CA CYS A 9 21.16 26.27 39.41
C CYS A 9 22.40 25.81 38.62
N LEU A 10 22.39 24.52 38.29
CA LEU A 10 23.41 23.94 37.45
C LEU A 10 23.17 24.36 35.99
N PRO A 11 24.21 24.80 35.26
CA PRO A 11 24.08 25.06 33.84
C PRO A 11 23.67 23.77 33.12
N THR A 12 22.83 23.89 32.10
CA THR A 12 22.43 22.73 31.31
C THR A 12 23.66 22.03 30.73
N PRO A 13 23.81 20.70 30.89
CA PRO A 13 24.94 20.00 30.33
C PRO A 13 24.94 20.12 28.81
N ARG A 14 26.08 20.53 28.23
CA ARG A 14 26.37 20.30 26.81
C ARG A 14 26.98 18.91 26.67
N PRO A 15 26.65 18.11 25.64
CA PRO A 15 25.80 18.41 24.48
C PRO A 15 24.30 18.34 24.77
N ASP A 16 23.52 19.22 24.14
CA ASP A 16 22.06 19.28 24.31
C ASP A 16 21.37 18.13 23.55
N HIS A 17 20.91 17.11 24.29
CA HIS A 17 20.20 15.95 23.72
C HIS A 17 18.72 16.23 23.39
N ARG A 18 18.27 17.50 23.41
CA ARG A 18 16.89 17.85 23.01
C ARG A 18 16.51 17.39 21.61
N SER A 19 17.46 17.32 20.68
CA SER A 19 17.22 16.88 19.29
C SER A 19 16.72 15.43 19.18
N THR A 20 17.18 14.54 20.07
CA THR A 20 16.76 13.13 20.11
C THR A 20 15.55 12.89 21.03
N ARG A 21 15.02 13.93 21.69
CA ARG A 21 13.92 13.79 22.63
C ARG A 21 12.63 13.42 21.89
N ARG A 22 11.97 12.37 22.38
CA ARG A 22 10.64 11.96 21.90
C ARG A 22 9.65 13.13 22.01
N PRO A 23 8.94 13.50 20.93
CA PRO A 23 7.91 14.55 20.98
C PRO A 23 6.70 14.09 21.81
N SER A 24 6.01 15.04 22.46
CA SER A 24 4.88 14.73 23.35
C SER A 24 3.57 14.44 22.61
N SER A 25 3.45 14.79 21.33
CA SER A 25 2.23 14.60 20.54
C SER A 25 2.09 13.16 20.02
N LYS A 26 0.87 12.61 19.98
CA LYS A 26 0.62 11.22 19.52
C LYS A 26 1.14 10.99 18.09
N LEU A 27 0.85 11.91 17.17
CA LEU A 27 1.34 11.87 15.79
C LEU A 27 2.87 12.05 15.72
N GLY A 28 3.42 12.93 16.55
CA GLY A 28 4.87 13.13 16.65
C GLY A 28 5.59 11.85 17.08
N VAL A 29 5.05 11.13 18.05
CA VAL A 29 5.60 9.84 18.49
C VAL A 29 5.57 8.81 17.36
N PHE A 30 4.48 8.74 16.61
CA PHE A 30 4.35 7.81 15.50
C PHE A 30 5.36 8.09 14.39
N LEU A 31 5.47 9.36 13.96
CA LEU A 31 6.44 9.78 12.94
C LEU A 31 7.88 9.59 13.43
N TRP A 32 8.16 9.91 14.70
CA TRP A 32 9.47 9.69 15.31
C TRP A 32 9.86 8.21 15.32
N ARG A 33 8.93 7.31 15.67
CA ARG A 33 9.16 5.86 15.64
C ARG A 33 9.37 5.35 14.21
N ARG A 34 8.55 5.79 13.26
CA ARG A 34 8.68 5.41 11.84
C ARG A 34 10.02 5.88 11.26
N ARG A 35 10.42 7.11 11.58
CA ARG A 35 11.71 7.68 11.19
C ARG A 35 12.86 6.89 11.76
N MET A 36 12.85 6.58 13.06
CA MET A 36 13.93 5.78 13.68
C MET A 36 14.02 4.36 13.11
N TRP A 37 12.89 3.72 12.83
CA TRP A 37 12.87 2.43 12.14
C TRP A 37 13.51 2.54 10.76
N PHE A 38 13.13 3.55 9.99
CA PHE A 38 13.67 3.78 8.64
C PHE A 38 15.17 4.08 8.64
N GLU A 39 15.63 4.93 9.57
CA GLU A 39 17.06 5.24 9.76
C GLU A 39 17.86 3.99 10.14
N SER A 40 17.28 3.09 10.94
CA SER A 40 17.93 1.84 11.37
C SER A 40 17.99 0.78 10.28
N THR A 41 16.93 0.58 9.49
CA THR A 41 16.88 -0.51 8.49
C THR A 41 17.78 -0.24 7.28
N PHE A 42 17.95 1.03 6.92
CA PHE A 42 18.75 1.44 5.77
C PHE A 42 20.15 1.95 6.16
N VAL A 43 20.53 1.83 7.44
CA VAL A 43 21.83 2.31 7.98
C VAL A 43 22.10 3.78 7.62
N LEU A 44 21.04 4.58 7.49
CA LEU A 44 21.11 5.99 7.09
C LEU A 44 21.74 6.87 8.18
N SER A 45 22.01 6.31 9.36
CA SER A 45 22.69 6.99 10.45
C SER A 45 24.16 7.29 10.15
N MET A 46 24.81 6.48 9.30
CA MET A 46 26.24 6.61 9.00
C MET A 46 26.54 7.35 7.69
N LEU A 47 25.54 7.48 6.80
CA LEU A 47 25.72 8.14 5.51
C LEU A 47 25.80 9.67 5.68
N GLU A 48 26.49 10.33 4.75
CA GLU A 48 26.44 11.79 4.68
C GLU A 48 25.05 12.27 4.24
N PRO A 49 24.63 13.51 4.58
CA PRO A 49 23.32 14.02 4.20
C PRO A 49 23.04 13.92 2.70
N TRP A 50 24.05 14.16 1.86
CA TRP A 50 23.92 14.09 0.41
C TRP A 50 23.75 12.65 -0.11
N GLU A 51 24.48 11.68 0.46
CA GLU A 51 24.39 10.26 0.09
C GLU A 51 23.02 9.68 0.42
N LYS A 52 22.41 10.13 1.54
CA LYS A 52 21.04 9.73 1.90
C LYS A 52 20.04 10.14 0.84
N PHE A 53 20.18 11.33 0.27
CA PHE A 53 19.31 11.78 -0.82
C PHE A 53 19.48 10.89 -2.05
N LEU A 54 20.71 10.54 -2.42
CA LEU A 54 20.99 9.65 -3.56
C LEU A 54 20.43 8.24 -3.33
N MET A 55 20.63 7.65 -2.16
CA MET A 55 20.06 6.33 -1.85
C MET A 55 18.53 6.34 -1.87
N LEU A 56 17.90 7.39 -1.33
CA LEU A 56 16.45 7.51 -1.31
C LEU A 56 15.88 7.65 -2.73
N THR A 57 16.55 8.38 -3.63
CA THR A 57 16.09 8.52 -5.02
C THR A 57 16.19 7.21 -5.77
N ILE A 58 17.31 6.49 -5.67
CA ILE A 58 17.46 5.16 -6.29
C ILE A 58 16.41 4.19 -5.75
N PHE A 59 16.25 4.11 -4.43
CA PHE A 59 15.25 3.23 -3.81
C PHE A 59 13.84 3.58 -4.27
N THR A 60 13.51 4.88 -4.37
CA THR A 60 12.19 5.32 -4.84
C THR A 60 11.96 4.95 -6.30
N ILE A 61 12.96 5.13 -7.17
CA ILE A 61 12.87 4.74 -8.59
C ILE A 61 12.65 3.22 -8.71
N LEU A 62 13.44 2.42 -8.00
CA LEU A 62 13.30 0.96 -7.98
C LEU A 62 11.93 0.55 -7.44
N PHE A 63 11.48 1.15 -6.35
CA PHE A 63 10.18 0.87 -5.76
C PHE A 63 9.04 1.20 -6.73
N VAL A 64 9.07 2.37 -7.37
CA VAL A 64 8.08 2.76 -8.39
C VAL A 64 8.12 1.80 -9.58
N LEU A 65 9.31 1.38 -10.02
CA LEU A 65 9.45 0.41 -11.10
C LEU A 65 8.83 -0.94 -10.72
N VAL A 66 9.12 -1.45 -9.52
CA VAL A 66 8.55 -2.69 -8.99
C VAL A 66 7.04 -2.58 -8.86
N VAL A 67 6.53 -1.49 -8.27
CA VAL A 67 5.10 -1.26 -8.09
C VAL A 67 4.38 -1.16 -9.43
N THR A 68 4.95 -0.42 -10.39
CA THR A 68 4.40 -0.31 -11.75
C THR A 68 4.40 -1.66 -12.45
N GLY A 69 5.50 -2.41 -12.34
CA GLY A 69 5.61 -3.78 -12.84
C GLY A 69 4.56 -4.68 -12.21
N LEU A 70 4.37 -4.60 -10.90
CA LEU A 70 3.36 -5.36 -10.16
C LEU A 70 1.96 -5.00 -10.65
N PHE A 71 1.58 -3.72 -10.68
CA PHE A 71 0.25 -3.31 -11.13
C PHE A 71 -0.03 -3.63 -12.59
N LYS A 72 0.98 -3.64 -13.46
CA LYS A 72 0.79 -3.90 -14.89
C LYS A 72 0.86 -5.39 -15.23
N TYR A 73 1.67 -6.17 -14.51
CA TYR A 73 1.93 -7.58 -14.80
C TYR A 73 1.11 -8.53 -13.92
N LEU A 74 0.92 -8.20 -12.65
CA LEU A 74 0.21 -9.04 -11.69
C LEU A 74 -1.27 -9.28 -12.06
N PRO A 75 -2.08 -8.33 -12.55
CA PRO A 75 -3.47 -8.65 -12.92
C PRO A 75 -3.54 -9.65 -14.09
N HIS A 76 -2.63 -9.55 -15.06
CA HIS A 76 -2.57 -10.48 -16.18
C HIS A 76 -2.23 -11.91 -15.72
N HIS A 77 -1.27 -12.03 -14.80
CA HIS A 77 -0.88 -13.34 -14.24
C HIS A 77 -1.91 -13.92 -13.27
N LEU A 78 -2.57 -13.07 -12.46
CA LEU A 78 -3.67 -13.50 -11.58
C LEU A 78 -4.83 -14.09 -12.38
N VAL A 79 -5.13 -13.56 -13.58
CA VAL A 79 -6.21 -14.06 -14.42
C VAL A 79 -5.97 -15.51 -14.86
N ILE A 80 -4.72 -15.85 -15.20
CA ILE A 80 -4.36 -17.20 -15.64
C ILE A 80 -4.25 -18.14 -14.43
N MET A 81 -3.64 -17.68 -13.34
CA MET A 81 -3.53 -18.45 -12.10
C MET A 81 -4.89 -18.73 -11.46
N ARG A 82 -5.84 -17.79 -11.50
CA ARG A 82 -7.19 -18.03 -10.96
C ARG A 82 -7.90 -19.17 -11.67
N GLY A 83 -7.79 -19.25 -13.00
CA GLY A 83 -8.47 -20.29 -13.79
C GLY A 83 -7.94 -21.68 -13.44
N ARG A 84 -6.62 -21.81 -13.28
CA ARG A 84 -5.99 -23.07 -12.83
C ARG A 84 -6.30 -23.37 -11.37
N ALA A 85 -6.23 -22.37 -10.49
CA ALA A 85 -6.54 -22.55 -9.08
C ALA A 85 -8.00 -23.02 -8.90
N MET A 86 -8.95 -22.42 -9.62
CA MET A 86 -10.36 -22.82 -9.57
C MET A 86 -10.56 -24.25 -10.09
N TYR A 87 -9.87 -24.64 -11.16
CA TYR A 87 -9.91 -26.01 -11.68
C TYR A 87 -9.44 -27.03 -10.62
N TYR A 88 -8.33 -26.75 -9.94
CA TYR A 88 -7.82 -27.64 -8.90
C TYR A 88 -8.64 -27.62 -7.61
N LEU A 89 -9.26 -26.49 -7.27
CA LEU A 89 -10.03 -26.36 -6.03
C LEU A 89 -11.46 -26.90 -6.15
N TRP A 90 -12.08 -26.74 -7.33
CA TRP A 90 -13.51 -27.04 -7.54
C TRP A 90 -13.76 -28.22 -8.49
N GLY A 91 -12.74 -28.72 -9.21
CA GLY A 91 -12.81 -29.93 -10.03
C GLY A 91 -13.71 -29.84 -11.27
N GLN A 92 -14.32 -28.68 -11.53
CA GLN A 92 -15.19 -28.40 -12.68
C GLN A 92 -14.62 -27.15 -13.37
N GLU A 93 -14.53 -27.11 -14.71
CA GLU A 93 -14.12 -25.90 -15.42
C GLU A 93 -14.87 -24.71 -14.82
N GLY A 94 -14.12 -23.74 -14.28
CA GLY A 94 -14.67 -22.65 -13.48
C GLY A 94 -15.82 -21.99 -14.22
N ASP A 95 -17.03 -22.35 -13.82
CA ASP A 95 -18.23 -21.99 -14.55
C ASP A 95 -18.45 -20.50 -14.32
N GLU A 96 -17.95 -19.71 -15.26
CA GLU A 96 -18.14 -18.27 -15.35
C GLU A 96 -19.62 -17.94 -15.18
N ARG A 97 -20.51 -18.85 -15.63
CA ARG A 97 -21.96 -18.74 -15.48
C ARG A 97 -22.39 -18.72 -14.02
N ILE A 98 -21.79 -19.52 -13.13
CA ILE A 98 -22.14 -19.52 -11.70
C ILE A 98 -21.77 -18.19 -11.05
N LEU A 99 -20.61 -17.63 -11.40
CA LEU A 99 -20.18 -16.32 -10.91
C LEU A 99 -21.08 -15.19 -11.46
N TRP A 100 -21.40 -15.19 -12.75
CA TRP A 100 -22.31 -14.21 -13.36
C TRP A 100 -23.76 -14.35 -12.87
N GLN A 101 -24.18 -15.57 -12.53
CA GLN A 101 -25.48 -15.89 -11.96
C GLN A 101 -25.57 -15.45 -10.49
N TRP A 102 -24.50 -15.63 -9.70
CA TRP A 102 -24.42 -15.11 -8.33
C TRP A 102 -24.30 -13.58 -8.29
N LEU A 103 -23.59 -12.97 -9.23
CA LEU A 103 -23.45 -11.52 -9.38
C LEU A 103 -24.73 -10.85 -9.94
N GLY A 104 -25.78 -11.62 -10.27
CA GLY A 104 -27.12 -11.11 -10.61
C GLY A 104 -27.24 -10.36 -11.93
N LEU A 105 -26.18 -10.31 -12.76
CA LEU A 105 -26.15 -9.52 -14.00
C LEU A 105 -26.72 -10.26 -15.23
N ALA A 106 -27.05 -11.55 -15.12
CA ALA A 106 -27.57 -12.36 -16.23
C ALA A 106 -29.12 -12.51 -16.25
N SER A 107 -29.84 -11.90 -15.31
CA SER A 107 -31.28 -12.19 -15.12
C SER A 107 -32.25 -11.20 -15.78
N GLY A 108 -31.80 -10.42 -16.77
CA GLY A 108 -32.68 -9.48 -17.45
C GLY A 108 -32.30 -9.31 -18.90
N ASP A 109 -32.78 -10.20 -19.77
CA ASP A 109 -33.45 -9.83 -21.03
C ASP A 109 -33.74 -11.08 -21.88
N THR A 110 -34.77 -11.84 -21.53
CA THR A 110 -35.36 -12.83 -22.43
C THR A 110 -36.88 -12.78 -22.29
N GLY A 111 -37.55 -12.11 -23.22
CA GLY A 111 -38.98 -12.37 -23.45
C GLY A 111 -39.85 -11.18 -23.81
N LYS A 112 -39.49 -10.35 -24.79
CA LYS A 112 -40.43 -9.36 -25.36
C LYS A 112 -40.49 -9.28 -26.89
N ASP A 113 -40.08 -10.33 -27.61
CA ASP A 113 -39.96 -10.22 -29.08
C ASP A 113 -41.00 -11.08 -29.82
N HIS A 114 -41.82 -11.86 -29.11
CA HIS A 114 -42.68 -12.88 -29.72
C HIS A 114 -44.04 -12.39 -30.27
N TYR A 115 -44.28 -11.08 -30.39
CA TYR A 115 -45.57 -10.53 -30.84
C TYR A 115 -45.54 -9.71 -32.14
N ALA A 116 -44.40 -9.58 -32.82
CA ALA A 116 -44.29 -8.70 -34.01
C ALA A 116 -44.40 -9.42 -35.37
N GLY A 117 -44.63 -10.74 -35.41
CA GLY A 117 -44.59 -11.55 -36.65
C GLY A 117 -45.93 -11.94 -37.27
N GLY A 118 -47.08 -11.55 -36.70
CA GLY A 118 -48.39 -12.15 -37.03
C GLY A 118 -49.44 -11.25 -37.69
N LEU A 119 -49.11 -10.03 -38.11
CA LEU A 119 -50.13 -9.01 -38.44
C LEU A 119 -49.99 -8.32 -39.80
N LEU A 120 -49.31 -8.95 -40.77
CA LEU A 120 -49.24 -8.47 -42.17
C LEU A 120 -49.39 -9.61 -43.19
N GLY A 121 -50.30 -10.56 -42.91
CA GLY A 121 -50.56 -11.71 -43.78
C GLY A 121 -51.99 -11.85 -44.33
N GLU A 122 -52.96 -11.05 -43.86
CA GLU A 122 -54.34 -11.14 -44.32
C GLU A 122 -54.91 -9.73 -44.55
N LEU A 123 -54.80 -9.27 -45.81
CA LEU A 123 -55.67 -8.35 -46.58
C LEU A 123 -54.99 -8.07 -47.92
#